data_AF-A0A8J8JZP2-F1
#
_entry.id   AF-A0A8J8JZP2-F1
#
_cell.length_a   1.000
_cell.length_b   1.000
_cell.length_c   1.000
_cell.angle_alpha   90.00
_cell.angle_beta   90.00
_cell.angle_gamma   90.00
#
_symmetry.space_group_name_H-M   'P 1'
#
loop_
_entity.id
_entity.type
_entity.pdbx_description
1 polymer ?
#
loop_
_entity_poly.entity_id
_entity_poly.type
_entity_poly.pdbx_seq_one_letter_code
_entity_poly.pdbx_strand_id
1 'polypeptide(L)'
;MSKEEKLEFFKEQIAVEKQIVETAYNSVKGIKNVLVREMILAVINDSEKHENMLNALIARLTGPTPGIEETITKELAENLQKHLELEAKAIQTYKELLEKPLDEKERIIIKTIYEDEIRHHELLRWIHKTIVEKETLIEEDIWEYIWGDSISKGTPGG
;
A
#
# COMPACT_ATOMS: atom_id res chain seq x y z
N MET A 1 2.71 -24.20 6.16
CA MET A 1 3.18 -24.10 4.78
C MET A 1 4.70 -24.06 4.75
N SER A 2 5.31 -24.92 3.93
CA SER A 2 6.74 -24.91 3.59
C SER A 2 7.12 -23.64 2.82
N LYS A 3 8.42 -23.42 2.63
CA LYS A 3 8.93 -22.31 1.82
C LYS A 3 8.41 -22.40 0.39
N GLU A 4 8.44 -23.59 -0.18
CA GLU A 4 8.01 -23.90 -1.55
C GLU A 4 6.50 -23.66 -1.70
N GLU A 5 5.69 -24.09 -0.72
CA GLU A 5 4.24 -23.84 -0.70
C GLU A 5 3.92 -22.34 -0.62
N LYS A 6 4.67 -21.56 0.17
CA LYS A 6 4.51 -20.10 0.23
C LYS A 6 4.86 -19.43 -1.10
N LEU A 7 5.97 -19.84 -1.71
CA LEU A 7 6.41 -19.28 -2.99
C LEU A 7 5.40 -19.54 -4.10
N GLU A 8 4.86 -20.76 -4.17
CA GLU A 8 3.83 -21.10 -5.15
C GLU A 8 2.57 -20.27 -4.92
N PHE A 9 2.09 -20.22 -3.68
CA PHE A 9 0.92 -19.43 -3.32
C PHE A 9 1.07 -17.95 -3.70
N PHE A 10 2.21 -17.30 -3.40
CA PHE A 10 2.42 -15.90 -3.75
C PHE A 10 2.44 -15.66 -5.26
N LYS A 11 3.01 -16.58 -6.05
CA LYS A 11 3.00 -16.48 -7.52
C LYS A 11 1.60 -16.64 -8.08
N GLU A 12 0.82 -17.58 -7.55
CA GLU A 12 -0.58 -17.77 -7.93
C GLU A 12 -1.40 -16.51 -7.61
N GLN A 13 -1.21 -15.91 -6.44
CA GLN A 13 -1.90 -14.66 -6.08
C GLN A 13 -1.48 -13.49 -6.98
N ILE A 14 -0.20 -13.36 -7.37
CA ILE A 14 0.22 -12.36 -8.36
C ILE A 14 -0.50 -12.56 -9.70
N ALA A 15 -0.70 -13.80 -10.13
CA ALA A 15 -1.44 -14.09 -11.35
C ALA A 15 -2.91 -13.67 -11.23
N VAL A 16 -3.53 -13.86 -10.06
CA VAL A 16 -4.89 -13.39 -9.78
C VAL A 16 -4.97 -11.86 -9.81
N GLU A 17 -4.06 -11.16 -9.13
CA GLU A 17 -4.04 -9.69 -9.13
C GLU A 17 -3.90 -9.12 -10.55
N LYS A 18 -3.06 -9.72 -11.40
CA LYS A 18 -2.95 -9.35 -12.83
C LYS A 18 -4.24 -9.54 -13.60
N GLN A 19 -4.98 -10.61 -13.33
CA GLN A 19 -6.29 -10.84 -13.94
C GLN A 19 -7.33 -9.82 -13.46
N ILE A 20 -7.28 -9.40 -12.19
CA ILE A 20 -8.13 -8.33 -11.67
C ILE A 20 -7.85 -7.02 -12.41
N VAL A 21 -6.58 -6.64 -12.56
CA VAL A 21 -6.17 -5.45 -13.32
C VAL A 21 -6.71 -5.50 -14.76
N GLU A 22 -6.49 -6.62 -15.46
CA GLU A 22 -6.94 -6.78 -16.84
C GLU A 22 -8.47 -6.68 -16.97
N THR A 23 -9.21 -7.39 -16.12
CA THR A 23 -10.67 -7.41 -16.16
C THR A 23 -11.27 -6.06 -15.78
N ALA A 24 -10.68 -5.35 -14.82
CA ALA A 24 -11.06 -4.00 -14.43
C ALA A 24 -10.87 -3.01 -15.59
N TYR A 25 -9.70 -3.00 -16.25
CA TYR A 25 -9.47 -2.17 -17.44
C TYR A 25 -10.47 -2.46 -18.57
N ASN A 26 -10.78 -3.74 -18.81
CA ASN A 26 -11.76 -4.12 -19.81
C ASN A 26 -13.17 -3.65 -19.45
N SER A 27 -13.55 -3.71 -18.17
CA SER A 27 -14.89 -3.32 -17.69
C SER A 27 -15.19 -1.83 -17.86
N VAL A 28 -14.16 -0.98 -17.86
CA VAL A 28 -14.31 0.46 -18.01
C VAL A 28 -14.28 0.94 -19.47
N LYS A 29 -13.98 0.06 -20.43
CA LYS A 29 -13.95 0.42 -21.86
C LYS A 29 -15.33 0.91 -22.31
N GLY A 30 -15.38 2.15 -22.78
CA GLY A 30 -16.62 2.78 -23.26
C GLY A 30 -17.55 3.29 -22.15
N ILE A 31 -17.18 3.18 -20.87
CA ILE A 31 -17.95 3.76 -19.76
C ILE A 31 -17.81 5.29 -19.80
N LYS A 32 -18.93 5.96 -20.09
CA LYS A 32 -19.04 7.43 -20.07
C LYS A 32 -19.21 7.98 -18.65
N ASN A 33 -19.72 7.19 -17.73
CA ASN A 33 -19.89 7.60 -16.34
C ASN A 33 -18.51 7.68 -15.67
N VAL A 34 -18.02 8.90 -15.51
CA VAL A 34 -16.68 9.18 -14.95
C VAL A 34 -16.56 8.61 -13.54
N LEU A 35 -17.54 8.85 -12.66
CA LEU A 35 -17.49 8.37 -11.28
C LEU A 35 -17.29 6.85 -11.22
N VAL A 36 -18.10 6.08 -11.94
CA VAL A 36 -17.98 4.61 -11.95
C VAL A 36 -16.65 4.16 -12.54
N ARG A 37 -16.19 4.81 -13.62
CA ARG A 37 -14.91 4.50 -14.23
C ARG A 37 -13.75 4.73 -13.26
N GLU A 38 -13.67 5.90 -12.63
CA GLU A 38 -12.56 6.24 -11.74
C GLU A 38 -12.57 5.34 -10.48
N MET A 39 -13.75 4.98 -9.96
CA MET A 39 -13.83 4.03 -8.84
C MET A 39 -13.32 2.63 -9.20
N ILE A 40 -13.59 2.14 -10.42
CA ILE A 40 -13.05 0.85 -10.87
C ILE A 40 -11.54 0.95 -11.13
N LEU A 41 -11.06 2.08 -11.68
CA LEU A 41 -9.63 2.32 -11.85
C LEU A 41 -8.89 2.40 -10.50
N ALA A 42 -9.53 2.88 -9.43
CA ALA A 42 -8.92 2.87 -8.10
C ALA A 42 -8.60 1.44 -7.61
N VAL A 43 -9.47 0.47 -7.90
CA VAL A 43 -9.25 -0.96 -7.56
C VAL A 43 -8.01 -1.52 -8.27
N ILE A 44 -7.69 -1.01 -9.47
CA ILE A 44 -6.48 -1.44 -10.21
C ILE A 44 -5.22 -1.06 -9.44
N ASN A 45 -5.16 0.16 -8.90
CA ASN A 45 -4.00 0.63 -8.14
C ASN A 45 -3.76 -0.24 -6.89
N ASP A 46 -4.84 -0.72 -6.25
CA ASP A 46 -4.73 -1.65 -5.12
C ASP A 46 -4.18 -3.01 -5.53
N SER A 47 -4.66 -3.58 -6.64
CA SER A 47 -4.13 -4.84 -7.17
C SER A 47 -2.65 -4.74 -7.57
N GLU A 48 -2.24 -3.62 -8.18
CA GLU A 48 -0.82 -3.36 -8.50
C GLU A 48 0.02 -3.21 -7.22
N LYS A 49 -0.51 -2.54 -6.18
CA LYS A 49 0.12 -2.47 -4.85
C LYS A 49 0.27 -3.87 -4.25
N HIS A 50 -0.74 -4.72 -4.32
CA HIS A 50 -0.69 -6.09 -3.81
C HIS A 50 0.36 -6.93 -4.54
N GLU A 51 0.44 -6.83 -5.87
CA GLU A 51 1.51 -7.49 -6.65
C GLU A 51 2.89 -7.10 -6.14
N ASN A 52 3.15 -5.80 -5.92
CA ASN A 52 4.43 -5.31 -5.41
C ASN A 52 4.76 -5.89 -4.03
N MET A 53 3.76 -5.98 -3.13
CA MET A 53 3.93 -6.57 -1.80
C MET A 53 4.23 -8.07 -1.86
N LEU A 54 3.52 -8.82 -2.72
CA LEU A 54 3.77 -10.25 -2.92
C LEU A 54 5.16 -10.52 -3.50
N ASN A 55 5.61 -9.69 -4.44
CA ASN A 55 6.97 -9.74 -4.97
C ASN A 55 8.02 -9.48 -3.88
N ALA A 56 7.78 -8.55 -2.94
CA ALA A 56 8.66 -8.32 -1.80
C ALA A 56 8.76 -9.57 -0.90
N LEU A 57 7.66 -10.27 -0.65
CA LEU A 57 7.65 -11.53 0.10
C LEU A 57 8.42 -12.65 -0.63
N ILE A 58 8.28 -12.75 -1.95
CA ILE A 58 9.05 -13.70 -2.78
C ILE A 58 10.55 -13.38 -2.70
N ALA A 59 10.94 -12.11 -2.84
CA ALA A 59 12.33 -11.67 -2.77
C ALA A 59 12.97 -12.07 -1.43
N ARG A 60 12.26 -11.80 -0.33
CA ARG A 60 12.66 -12.20 1.04
C ARG A 60 12.88 -13.71 1.18
N LEU A 61 12.06 -14.54 0.53
CA LEU A 61 12.19 -16.00 0.60
C LEU A 61 13.29 -16.56 -0.32
N THR A 62 13.60 -15.91 -1.44
CA THR A 62 14.39 -16.53 -2.53
C THR A 62 15.91 -16.37 -2.41
N GLY A 63 16.43 -15.46 -1.60
CA GLY A 63 17.88 -15.37 -1.41
C GLY A 63 18.36 -13.98 -1.00
N PRO A 64 19.68 -13.75 -0.93
CA PRO A 64 20.21 -12.52 -0.38
C PRO A 64 19.77 -11.33 -1.23
N THR A 65 19.01 -10.43 -0.62
CA THR A 65 18.72 -9.11 -1.19
C THR A 65 20.03 -8.36 -1.32
N PRO A 66 20.44 -7.92 -2.52
CA PRO A 66 21.63 -7.09 -2.67
C PRO A 66 21.54 -5.88 -1.73
N GLY A 67 22.64 -5.55 -1.05
CA GLY A 67 22.70 -4.31 -0.29
C GLY A 67 22.50 -3.10 -1.22
N ILE A 68 21.91 -2.03 -0.69
CA ILE A 68 21.73 -0.78 -1.43
C ILE A 68 23.07 -0.02 -1.43
N GLU A 69 23.55 0.41 -2.61
CA GLU A 69 24.77 1.21 -2.72
C GLU A 69 24.63 2.54 -1.97
N GLU A 70 25.70 3.02 -1.33
CA GLU A 70 25.64 4.20 -0.46
C GLU A 70 25.18 5.49 -1.18
N THR A 71 25.52 5.64 -2.46
CA THR A 71 25.06 6.74 -3.32
C THR A 71 23.56 6.67 -3.56
N ILE A 72 23.03 5.47 -3.84
CA ILE A 72 21.60 5.19 -4.00
C ILE A 72 20.88 5.44 -2.67
N THR A 73 21.50 5.11 -1.53
CA THR A 73 20.93 5.34 -0.19
C THR A 73 20.67 6.82 0.08
N LYS A 74 21.54 7.74 -0.34
CA LYS A 74 21.35 9.19 -0.12
C LYS A 74 20.20 9.76 -0.94
N GLU A 75 20.17 9.46 -2.25
CA GLU A 75 19.08 9.90 -3.12
C GLU A 75 17.74 9.29 -2.68
N LEU A 76 17.74 8.02 -2.29
CA LEU A 76 16.57 7.35 -1.73
C LEU A 76 16.11 8.00 -0.42
N ALA A 77 17.03 8.34 0.48
CA ALA A 77 16.71 9.04 1.73
C ALA A 77 16.03 10.39 1.48
N GLU A 78 16.61 11.21 0.59
CA GLU A 78 16.06 12.52 0.23
C GLU A 78 14.67 12.41 -0.40
N ASN A 79 14.48 11.46 -1.31
CA ASN A 79 13.19 11.23 -1.96
C ASN A 79 12.14 10.70 -0.97
N LEU A 80 12.51 9.78 -0.06
CA LEU A 80 11.61 9.28 0.97
C LEU A 80 11.20 10.39 1.96
N GLN A 81 12.15 11.23 2.38
CA GLN A 81 11.86 12.37 3.26
C GLN A 81 10.87 13.34 2.61
N LYS A 82 11.09 13.68 1.33
CA LYS A 82 10.14 14.52 0.58
C LYS A 82 8.77 13.86 0.46
N HIS A 83 8.72 12.54 0.25
CA HIS A 83 7.46 11.81 0.18
C HIS A 83 6.71 11.87 1.51
N LEU A 84 7.39 11.65 2.63
CA LEU A 84 6.82 11.77 3.97
C LEU A 84 6.20 13.16 4.23
N GLU A 85 6.87 14.23 3.79
CA GLU A 85 6.34 15.60 3.91
C GLU A 85 5.08 15.82 3.07
N LEU A 86 5.03 15.25 1.86
CA LEU A 86 3.85 15.32 0.99
C LEU A 86 2.68 14.53 1.57
N GLU A 87 2.92 13.32 2.07
CA GLU A 87 1.93 12.47 2.72
C GLU A 87 1.37 13.14 3.99
N ALA A 88 2.23 13.69 4.85
CA ALA A 88 1.80 14.40 6.06
C ALA A 88 0.90 15.60 5.72
N LYS A 89 1.25 16.33 4.64
CA LYS A 89 0.42 17.41 4.13
C LYS A 89 -0.92 16.90 3.61
N ALA A 90 -0.94 15.81 2.84
CA ALA A 90 -2.16 15.20 2.34
C ALA A 90 -3.09 14.77 3.49
N ILE A 91 -2.57 14.03 4.46
CA ILE A 91 -3.27 13.61 5.69
C ILE A 91 -3.93 14.81 6.37
N GLN A 92 -3.16 15.89 6.61
CA GLN A 92 -3.68 17.08 7.27
C GLN A 92 -4.80 17.74 6.45
N THR A 93 -4.62 17.87 5.13
CA THR A 93 -5.64 18.49 4.27
C THR A 93 -6.92 17.68 4.18
N TYR A 94 -6.85 16.35 4.12
CA TYR A 94 -8.04 15.50 4.11
C TYR A 94 -8.73 15.49 5.48
N LYS A 95 -7.97 15.51 6.58
CA LYS A 95 -8.51 15.65 7.93
C LYS A 95 -9.33 16.94 8.08
N GLU A 96 -8.77 18.07 7.67
CA GLU A 96 -9.46 19.36 7.69
C GLU A 96 -10.70 19.38 6.78
N LEU A 97 -10.64 18.68 5.64
CA LEU A 97 -11.80 18.55 4.74
C LEU A 97 -12.92 17.72 5.37
N LEU A 98 -12.60 16.64 6.11
CA LEU A 98 -13.58 15.80 6.79
C LEU A 98 -14.36 16.54 7.90
N GLU A 99 -13.81 17.63 8.44
CA GLU A 99 -14.47 18.50 9.41
C GLU A 99 -15.52 19.43 8.76
N LYS A 100 -15.52 19.57 7.43
CA LYS A 100 -16.46 20.41 6.68
C LYS A 100 -17.79 19.68 6.42
N PRO A 101 -18.87 20.43 6.13
CA PRO A 101 -20.13 19.83 5.68
C PRO A 101 -19.95 19.23 4.28
N LEU A 102 -19.76 17.91 4.26
CA LEU A 102 -19.68 17.06 3.07
C LEU A 102 -20.95 16.21 2.99
N ASP A 103 -21.37 15.86 1.78
CA ASP A 103 -22.38 14.82 1.62
C ASP A 103 -21.83 13.43 1.99
N GLU A 104 -22.73 12.46 2.12
CA GLU A 104 -22.36 11.10 2.57
C GLU A 104 -21.36 10.42 1.64
N LYS A 105 -21.50 10.58 0.32
CA LYS A 105 -20.64 9.91 -0.68
C LYS A 105 -19.26 10.56 -0.69
N GLU A 106 -19.20 11.88 -0.66
CA GLU A 106 -17.95 12.63 -0.55
C GLU A 106 -17.20 12.24 0.72
N ARG A 107 -17.90 12.18 1.86
CA ARG A 107 -17.31 11.80 3.14
C ARG A 107 -16.73 10.39 3.11
N ILE A 108 -17.41 9.42 2.51
CA ILE A 108 -16.92 8.05 2.37
C ILE A 108 -15.61 8.04 1.57
N ILE A 109 -15.61 8.65 0.38
CA ILE A 109 -14.42 8.65 -0.50
C ILE A 109 -13.24 9.36 0.17
N ILE A 110 -13.45 10.55 0.73
CA ILE A 110 -12.38 11.33 1.38
C ILE A 110 -11.84 10.58 2.59
N LYS A 111 -12.70 9.91 3.36
CA LYS A 111 -12.26 9.10 4.51
C LYS A 111 -11.43 7.91 4.07
N THR A 112 -11.80 7.21 3.00
CA THR A 112 -11.01 6.11 2.44
C THR A 112 -9.61 6.60 2.04
N ILE A 113 -9.53 7.70 1.29
CA ILE A 113 -8.23 8.27 0.90
C ILE A 113 -7.41 8.67 2.13
N TYR A 114 -8.02 9.35 3.10
CA TYR A 114 -7.34 9.74 4.34
C TYR A 114 -6.74 8.55 5.10
N GLU A 115 -7.49 7.45 5.22
CA GLU A 115 -7.00 6.24 5.89
C GLU A 115 -5.85 5.59 5.11
N ASP A 116 -5.85 5.65 3.77
CA ASP A 116 -4.76 5.13 2.94
C ASP A 116 -3.49 5.96 3.05
N GLU A 117 -3.57 7.29 3.03
CA GLU A 117 -2.39 8.15 3.19
C GLU A 117 -1.74 7.96 4.57
N ILE A 118 -2.52 7.70 5.63
CA ILE A 118 -1.95 7.30 6.93
C ILE A 118 -1.12 6.02 6.78
N ARG A 119 -1.67 4.98 6.16
CA ARG A 119 -0.95 3.70 5.97
C ARG A 119 0.29 3.87 5.11
N HIS A 120 0.23 4.69 4.05
CA HIS A 120 1.36 4.99 3.18
C HIS A 120 2.45 5.75 3.93
N HIS A 121 2.09 6.81 4.64
CA HIS A 121 3.02 7.58 5.45
C HIS A 121 3.76 6.70 6.46
N GLU A 122 3.04 5.77 7.10
CA GLU A 122 3.62 4.88 8.08
C GLU A 122 4.59 3.85 7.48
N LEU A 123 4.20 3.25 6.35
CA LEU A 123 5.09 2.37 5.60
C LEU A 123 6.37 3.09 5.15
N LEU A 124 6.24 4.30 4.59
CA LEU A 124 7.38 5.09 4.13
C LEU A 124 8.30 5.50 5.28
N ARG A 125 7.73 5.84 6.44
CA ARG A 125 8.50 6.23 7.63
C ARG A 125 9.33 5.05 8.13
N TRP A 126 8.73 3.86 8.12
CA TRP A 126 9.41 2.62 8.43
C TRP A 126 10.58 2.36 7.45
N ILE A 127 10.33 2.41 6.13
CA ILE A 127 11.37 2.24 5.11
C ILE A 127 12.52 3.23 5.33
N HIS A 128 12.19 4.50 5.59
CA HIS A 128 13.18 5.53 5.85
C HIS A 128 14.06 5.19 7.08
N LYS A 129 13.46 4.79 8.21
CA LYS A 129 14.23 4.39 9.41
C LYS A 129 15.14 3.19 9.15
N THR A 130 14.63 2.15 8.50
CA THR A 130 15.42 0.93 8.23
C THR A 130 16.57 1.20 7.26
N ILE A 131 16.36 2.00 6.21
CA ILE A 131 17.36 2.24 5.17
C ILE A 131 18.35 3.34 5.57
N VAL A 132 17.86 4.43 6.17
CA VAL A 132 18.64 5.64 6.42
C VAL A 132 19.26 5.61 7.81
N GLU A 133 18.48 5.27 8.83
CA GLU A 133 18.94 5.26 10.24
C GLU A 133 19.65 3.93 10.60
N LYS A 134 19.54 2.91 9.73
CA LYS A 134 20.08 1.55 9.92
C LYS A 134 19.61 0.93 11.24
N GLU A 135 18.45 1.35 11.75
CA GLU A 135 17.86 0.77 12.93
C GLU A 135 17.40 -0.65 12.60
N THR A 136 17.87 -1.63 13.38
CA THR A 136 17.35 -3.00 13.32
C THR A 136 15.97 -3.01 13.95
N LEU A 137 14.93 -2.77 13.16
CA LEU A 137 13.55 -2.96 13.59
C LEU A 137 13.21 -4.45 13.57
N ILE A 138 12.62 -4.95 14.65
CA ILE A 138 12.17 -6.34 14.74
C ILE A 138 10.95 -6.51 13.83
N GLU A 139 10.90 -7.59 13.07
CA GLU A 139 9.85 -7.83 12.09
C GLU A 139 8.43 -7.78 12.66
N GLU A 140 8.24 -8.31 13.86
CA GLU A 140 6.93 -8.34 14.53
C GLU A 140 6.38 -6.93 14.85
N ASP A 141 7.25 -5.98 15.25
CA ASP A 141 6.85 -4.60 15.59
C ASP A 141 6.29 -3.85 14.37
N ILE A 142 6.67 -4.26 13.15
CA ILE A 142 6.31 -3.64 11.87
C ILE A 142 4.92 -4.10 11.43
N TRP A 143 4.65 -5.41 11.59
CA TRP A 143 3.39 -6.02 11.15
C TRP A 143 2.19 -5.54 11.97
N GLU A 144 2.35 -5.42 13.29
CA GLU A 144 1.29 -4.87 14.15
C GLU A 144 1.02 -3.38 13.86
N TYR A 145 2.04 -2.62 13.49
CA TYR A 145 1.90 -1.18 13.34
C TYR A 145 1.28 -0.74 12.00
N ILE A 146 1.61 -1.41 10.89
CA ILE A 146 1.06 -1.09 9.57
C ILE A 146 -0.27 -1.84 9.31
N TRP A 147 -0.46 -3.03 9.89
CA TRP A 147 -1.63 -3.89 9.62
C TRP A 147 -2.49 -4.20 10.85
N GLY A 148 -2.16 -3.74 12.06
CA GLY A 148 -2.89 -4.08 13.30
C GLY A 148 -4.39 -3.76 13.27
N ASP A 149 -4.76 -2.63 12.66
CA ASP A 149 -6.19 -2.25 12.51
C ASP A 149 -6.90 -3.03 11.38
N SER A 150 -6.17 -3.53 10.39
CA SER A 150 -6.74 -4.36 9.31
C SER A 150 -7.07 -5.77 9.77
N ILE A 151 -6.34 -6.29 10.77
CA ILE A 151 -6.59 -7.59 11.42
C ILE A 151 -7.81 -7.50 12.35
N SER A 152 -8.13 -6.32 12.89
CA SER A 152 -9.26 -6.09 13.80
C SER A 152 -10.62 -5.91 13.11
N LYS A 153 -10.69 -5.70 11.78
CA LYS A 153 -11.96 -5.57 11.04
C LYS A 153 -12.38 -6.82 10.27
N GLY A 154 -11.67 -7.93 10.44
CA GLY A 154 -12.22 -9.27 10.21
C GLY A 154 -13.16 -9.60 11.36
N THR A 155 -14.44 -9.23 11.24
CA THR A 155 -15.50 -9.61 12.19
C THR A 155 -15.39 -11.08 12.61
N PRO A 156 -15.51 -11.40 13.91
CA PRO A 156 -15.77 -12.74 14.37
C PRO A 156 -17.23 -13.09 14.06
N GLY A 157 -17.43 -14.06 13.20
CA GLY A 157 -18.68 -14.79 12.97
C GLY A 157 -18.27 -16.05 12.23
N GLY A 158 -18.37 -17.24 12.81
CA GLY A 158 -19.56 -17.85 13.37
C GLY A 158 -19.74 -19.17 12.63
#